data_AF-A0A6N7B7Y2-F1
#
_entry.id   AF-A0A6N7B7Y2-F1
#
_cell.length_a   1.000
_cell.length_b   1.000
_cell.length_c   1.000
_cell.angle_alpha   90.00
_cell.angle_beta   90.00
_cell.angle_gamma   90.00
#
_symmetry.space_group_name_H-M   'P 1'
#
loop_
_entity.id
_entity.type
_entity.pdbx_description
1 polymer ?
#
loop_
_entity_poly.entity_id
_entity_poly.type
_entity_poly.pdbx_seq_one_letter_code
_entity_poly.pdbx_strand_id
1 'polypeptide(L)'
;IRNNLGGPGLSLLAGCIILGIMILPTVISISIDSILAVPRSYREGSLALGATTWQTTHMVTIKAARSGIVASIILGLGRAIGETMAVIMVAGNSVNIPHSALDSVRTLTANIALEMSYATGMHREALFATGVILFIIIMILNSIASVAIRSRNVKK
;
A
#
# COMPACT_ATOMS: atom_id res chain seq x y z
N ILE A 1 -17.24 -12.47 -7.53
CA ILE A 1 -17.84 -12.08 -6.23
C ILE A 1 -19.35 -12.22 -6.29
N ARG A 2 -20.06 -11.48 -7.15
CA ARG A 2 -21.53 -11.57 -7.30
C ARG A 2 -22.11 -12.99 -7.37
N ASN A 3 -21.51 -13.88 -8.16
CA ASN A 3 -22.05 -15.22 -8.39
C ASN A 3 -21.60 -16.29 -7.36
N ASN A 4 -20.48 -16.08 -6.67
CA ASN A 4 -19.89 -17.10 -5.77
C ASN A 4 -19.94 -16.73 -4.29
N LEU A 5 -20.00 -15.43 -3.95
CA LEU A 5 -19.93 -14.92 -2.59
C LEU A 5 -21.20 -14.14 -2.19
N GLY A 6 -22.10 -13.86 -3.15
CA GLY A 6 -23.25 -12.97 -2.93
C GLY A 6 -22.85 -11.48 -2.86
N GLY A 7 -23.83 -10.60 -3.06
CA GLY A 7 -23.65 -9.14 -3.02
C GLY A 7 -23.60 -8.46 -4.42
N PRO A 8 -23.62 -7.12 -4.48
CA PRO A 8 -23.78 -6.34 -5.71
C PRO A 8 -22.61 -6.47 -6.71
N GLY A 9 -21.51 -7.12 -6.32
CA GLY A 9 -20.27 -7.23 -7.09
C GLY A 9 -19.32 -6.04 -6.87
N LEU A 10 -19.85 -4.90 -6.40
CA LEU A 10 -19.13 -3.70 -6.00
C LEU A 10 -19.00 -3.67 -4.47
N SER A 11 -17.84 -3.98 -3.94
CA SER A 11 -17.62 -4.15 -2.49
C SER A 11 -16.23 -3.74 -2.03
N LEU A 12 -16.06 -3.58 -0.72
CA LEU A 12 -14.75 -3.37 -0.09
C LEU A 12 -13.74 -4.44 -0.51
N LEU A 13 -14.14 -5.72 -0.48
CA LEU A 13 -13.27 -6.83 -0.90
C LEU A 13 -12.83 -6.71 -2.36
N ALA A 14 -13.74 -6.34 -3.27
CA ALA A 14 -13.41 -6.12 -4.67
C ALA A 14 -12.38 -4.99 -4.83
N GLY A 15 -12.55 -3.89 -4.09
CA GLY A 15 -11.59 -2.79 -4.04
C GLY A 15 -10.21 -3.22 -3.55
N CYS A 16 -10.14 -3.99 -2.45
CA CYS A 16 -8.89 -4.51 -1.90
C CYS A 16 -8.15 -5.42 -2.89
N ILE A 17 -8.87 -6.30 -3.60
CA ILE A 17 -8.26 -7.21 -4.59
C ILE A 17 -7.64 -6.42 -5.75
N ILE A 18 -8.37 -5.46 -6.31
CA ILE A 18 -7.90 -4.67 -7.46
C ILE A 18 -6.70 -3.81 -7.06
N LEU A 19 -6.79 -3.10 -5.93
CA LEU A 19 -5.66 -2.33 -5.40
C LEU A 19 -4.45 -3.23 -5.15
N GLY A 20 -4.67 -4.41 -4.57
CA GLY A 20 -3.62 -5.39 -4.32
C GLY A 20 -2.88 -5.82 -5.59
N ILE A 21 -3.63 -6.21 -6.63
CA ILE A 21 -3.05 -6.62 -7.93
C ILE A 21 -2.25 -5.47 -8.55
N MET A 22 -2.70 -4.24 -8.40
CA MET A 22 -2.09 -3.08 -9.02
C MET A 22 -0.83 -2.57 -8.29
N ILE A 23 -0.74 -2.69 -6.96
CA ILE A 23 0.49 -2.33 -6.22
C ILE A 23 1.55 -3.42 -6.28
N LEU A 24 1.15 -4.67 -6.51
CA LEU A 24 2.03 -5.83 -6.55
C LEU A 24 3.24 -5.66 -7.51
N PRO A 25 3.09 -5.19 -8.77
CA PRO A 25 4.25 -4.98 -9.64
C PRO A 25 5.22 -3.92 -9.09
N THR A 26 4.72 -2.85 -8.47
CA THR A 26 5.55 -1.81 -7.86
C THR A 26 6.37 -2.38 -6.69
N VAL A 27 5.72 -3.14 -5.81
CA VAL A 27 6.40 -3.77 -4.66
C VAL A 27 7.44 -4.77 -5.13
N ILE A 28 7.12 -5.61 -6.13
CA ILE A 28 8.05 -6.60 -6.67
C ILE A 28 9.28 -5.93 -7.28
N SER A 29 9.10 -4.93 -8.15
CA SER A 29 10.21 -4.26 -8.83
C SER A 29 11.22 -3.69 -7.83
N ILE A 30 10.74 -2.89 -6.87
CA ILE A 30 11.61 -2.23 -5.89
C ILE A 30 12.25 -3.26 -4.95
N SER A 31 11.56 -4.36 -4.64
CA SER A 31 12.12 -5.44 -3.83
C SER A 31 13.25 -6.18 -4.55
N ILE A 32 13.12 -6.41 -5.86
CA ILE A 32 14.17 -7.01 -6.69
C ILE A 32 15.39 -6.10 -6.74
N ASP A 33 15.20 -4.80 -6.98
CA ASP A 33 16.28 -3.82 -6.99
C ASP A 33 17.05 -3.80 -5.66
N SER A 34 16.30 -3.89 -4.55
CA SER A 34 16.87 -3.96 -3.20
C SER A 34 17.69 -5.23 -2.95
N ILE A 35 17.28 -6.37 -3.53
CA ILE A 35 18.00 -7.64 -3.45
C ILE A 35 19.27 -7.60 -4.30
N LEU A 36 19.19 -7.03 -5.50
CA LEU A 36 20.33 -6.89 -6.42
C LEU A 36 21.38 -5.90 -5.93
N ALA A 37 20.97 -4.91 -5.12
CA ALA A 37 21.89 -3.97 -4.47
C ALA A 37 22.78 -4.61 -3.38
N VAL A 38 22.47 -5.82 -2.92
CA VAL A 38 23.30 -6.53 -1.94
C VAL A 38 24.63 -6.97 -2.59
N PRO A 39 25.80 -6.55 -2.05
CA PRO A 39 27.09 -6.91 -2.64
C PRO A 39 27.30 -8.42 -2.73
N ARG A 40 27.89 -8.88 -3.84
CA ARG A 40 28.15 -10.32 -4.08
C ARG A 40 29.05 -10.96 -3.03
N SER A 41 29.93 -10.18 -2.41
CA SER A 41 30.81 -10.61 -1.31
C SER A 41 30.04 -11.22 -0.13
N TYR A 42 28.83 -10.75 0.17
CA TYR A 42 27.98 -11.35 1.21
C TYR A 42 27.55 -12.78 0.85
N ARG A 43 27.26 -13.04 -0.43
CA ARG A 43 26.86 -14.37 -0.92
C ARG A 43 28.07 -15.31 -0.98
N GLU A 44 29.19 -14.83 -1.49
CA GLU A 44 30.45 -15.60 -1.56
C GLU A 44 31.00 -15.95 -0.18
N GLY A 45 30.97 -15.01 0.77
CA GLY A 45 31.39 -15.27 2.15
C GLY A 45 30.52 -16.31 2.85
N SER A 46 29.20 -16.27 2.62
CA SER A 46 28.28 -17.29 3.15
C SER A 46 28.56 -18.68 2.57
N LEU A 47 28.79 -18.79 1.26
CA LEU A 47 29.14 -20.05 0.60
C LEU A 47 30.50 -20.58 1.08
N ALA A 48 31.49 -19.70 1.30
CA ALA A 48 32.81 -20.07 1.82
C ALA A 48 32.77 -20.63 3.25
N LEU A 49 31.77 -20.25 4.05
CA LEU A 49 31.51 -20.83 5.37
C LEU A 49 30.75 -22.17 5.31
N GLY A 50 30.55 -22.74 4.12
CA GLY A 50 29.85 -24.01 3.94
C GLY A 50 28.32 -23.89 3.96
N ALA A 51 27.76 -22.67 3.88
CA ALA A 51 26.32 -22.50 3.79
C ALA A 51 25.78 -22.91 2.42
N THR A 52 24.56 -23.43 2.39
CA THR A 52 23.85 -23.74 1.14
C THR A 52 23.35 -22.47 0.44
N THR A 53 23.03 -22.56 -0.85
CA THR A 53 22.43 -21.46 -1.63
C THR A 53 21.11 -20.98 -1.03
N TRP A 54 20.30 -21.90 -0.49
CA TRP A 54 19.05 -21.58 0.21
C TRP A 54 19.29 -20.80 1.51
N GLN A 55 20.20 -21.28 2.36
CA GLN A 55 20.58 -20.59 3.61
C GLN A 55 21.14 -19.20 3.32
N THR A 56 22.01 -19.09 2.31
CA THR A 56 22.59 -17.81 1.90
C THR A 56 21.53 -16.83 1.43
N THR A 57 20.54 -17.28 0.65
CA THR A 57 19.45 -16.43 0.17
C THR A 57 18.57 -15.95 1.32
N HIS A 58 18.13 -16.87 2.19
CA HIS A 58 17.19 -16.55 3.27
C HIS A 58 17.85 -15.77 4.43
N MET A 59 19.02 -16.21 4.90
CA MET A 59 19.65 -15.64 6.10
C MET A 59 20.55 -14.43 5.81
N VAL A 60 21.10 -14.32 4.60
CA VAL A 60 22.04 -13.24 4.25
C VAL A 60 21.40 -12.25 3.29
N THR A 61 21.02 -12.69 2.08
CA THR A 61 20.54 -11.78 1.03
C THR A 61 19.23 -11.09 1.41
N ILE A 62 18.18 -11.84 1.78
CA ILE A 62 16.88 -11.27 2.17
C ILE A 62 17.02 -10.40 3.43
N LYS A 63 17.82 -10.83 4.40
CA LYS A 63 18.05 -10.08 5.64
C LYS A 63 18.83 -8.78 5.41
N ALA A 64 19.75 -8.76 4.45
CA ALA A 64 20.46 -7.56 4.04
C ALA A 64 19.54 -6.60 3.27
N ALA A 65 18.71 -7.12 2.36
CA ALA A 65 17.76 -6.34 1.56
C ALA A 65 16.49 -5.90 2.32
N ARG A 66 16.32 -6.31 3.58
CA ARG A 66 15.10 -6.08 4.38
C ARG A 66 14.63 -4.63 4.43
N SER A 67 15.55 -3.67 4.46
CA SER A 67 15.22 -2.24 4.52
C SER A 67 14.57 -1.78 3.23
N GLY A 68 15.08 -2.25 2.08
CA GLY A 68 14.52 -1.97 0.76
C GLY A 68 13.18 -2.68 0.52
N ILE A 69 13.01 -3.91 1.01
CA ILE A 69 11.71 -4.63 0.95
C ILE A 69 10.65 -3.93 1.81
N VAL A 70 11.02 -3.40 2.99
CA VAL A 70 10.07 -2.62 3.80
C VAL A 70 9.72 -1.30 3.11
N ALA A 71 10.71 -0.63 2.49
CA ALA A 71 10.49 0.60 1.73
C ALA A 71 9.58 0.36 0.50
N SER A 72 9.74 -0.76 -0.22
CA SER A 72 8.89 -1.10 -1.37
C SER A 72 7.42 -1.24 -0.98
N ILE A 73 7.13 -1.86 0.17
CA ILE A 73 5.76 -2.00 0.70
C ILE A 73 5.17 -0.63 1.02
N ILE A 74 5.94 0.25 1.68
CA ILE A 74 5.49 1.61 2.03
C ILE A 74 5.18 2.43 0.77
N LEU A 75 6.06 2.39 -0.23
CA LEU A 75 5.86 3.07 -1.49
C LEU A 75 4.67 2.50 -2.27
N GLY A 76 4.49 1.18 -2.25
CA GLY A 76 3.31 0.51 -2.82
C GLY A 76 2.01 0.93 -2.13
N LEU A 77 2.00 1.03 -0.80
CA LEU A 77 0.83 1.51 -0.04
C LEU A 77 0.52 2.97 -0.38
N GLY A 78 1.53 3.82 -0.46
CA GLY A 78 1.37 5.21 -0.91
C GLY A 78 0.74 5.30 -2.30
N ARG A 79 1.16 4.42 -3.22
CA ARG A 79 0.54 4.30 -4.55
C ARG A 79 -0.93 3.90 -4.43
N ALA A 80 -1.27 2.85 -3.67
CA ALA A 80 -2.65 2.42 -3.47
C ALA A 80 -3.56 3.53 -2.93
N ILE A 81 -3.07 4.34 -1.98
CA ILE A 81 -3.83 5.47 -1.43
C ILE A 81 -4.15 6.51 -2.52
N GLY A 82 -3.21 6.74 -3.46
CA GLY A 82 -3.39 7.64 -4.58
C GLY A 82 -4.35 7.13 -5.67
N GLU A 83 -4.65 5.83 -5.68
CA GLU A 83 -5.38 5.15 -6.76
C GLU A 83 -6.90 5.25 -6.56
N THR A 84 -7.33 6.51 -6.51
CA THR A 84 -8.69 6.93 -6.21
C THR A 84 -9.66 6.52 -7.32
N MET A 85 -9.22 6.55 -8.59
CA MET A 85 -10.06 6.20 -9.74
C MET A 85 -10.46 4.73 -9.75
N ALA A 86 -9.53 3.82 -9.44
CA ALA A 86 -9.83 2.39 -9.37
C ALA A 86 -10.85 2.09 -8.27
N VAL A 87 -10.72 2.75 -7.12
CA VAL A 87 -11.65 2.60 -5.98
C VAL A 87 -13.04 3.11 -6.32
N ILE A 88 -13.15 4.28 -6.96
CA ILE A 88 -14.45 4.83 -7.39
C ILE A 88 -15.18 3.84 -8.30
N MET A 89 -14.47 3.18 -9.21
CA MET A 89 -15.10 2.27 -10.17
C MET A 89 -15.66 0.99 -9.51
N VAL A 90 -15.10 0.56 -8.37
CA VAL A 90 -15.31 -0.80 -7.85
C VAL A 90 -15.92 -0.86 -6.45
N ALA A 91 -15.75 0.18 -5.62
CA ALA A 91 -16.18 0.16 -4.21
C ALA A 91 -17.70 0.38 -4.01
N GLY A 92 -18.44 0.72 -5.07
CA GLY A 92 -19.88 0.96 -5.03
C GLY A 92 -20.31 2.32 -4.51
N ASN A 93 -19.42 3.06 -3.83
CA ASN A 93 -19.59 4.45 -3.39
C ASN A 93 -20.88 4.71 -2.57
N SER A 94 -21.34 3.73 -1.79
CA SER A 94 -22.46 3.93 -0.86
C SER A 94 -21.97 4.59 0.44
N VAL A 95 -22.75 5.53 1.01
CA VAL A 95 -22.44 6.24 2.27
C VAL A 95 -22.85 5.40 3.49
N ASN A 96 -22.66 4.08 3.40
CA ASN A 96 -22.98 3.16 4.48
C ASN A 96 -21.70 2.75 5.21
N ILE A 97 -21.79 2.62 6.53
CA ILE A 97 -20.72 2.01 7.32
C ILE A 97 -20.76 0.50 7.02
N PRO A 98 -19.70 -0.08 6.45
CA PRO A 98 -19.69 -1.49 6.10
C PRO A 98 -19.68 -2.35 7.37
N HIS A 99 -20.58 -3.32 7.46
CA HIS A 99 -20.61 -4.32 8.52
C HIS A 99 -19.96 -5.64 8.08
N SER A 100 -19.79 -5.84 6.77
CA SER A 100 -19.15 -6.99 6.14
C SER A 100 -18.20 -6.57 5.02
N ALA A 101 -17.22 -7.43 4.69
CA ALA A 101 -16.27 -7.19 3.59
C ALA A 101 -16.92 -7.17 2.19
N LEU A 102 -18.18 -7.65 2.09
CA LEU A 102 -18.97 -7.62 0.85
C LEU A 102 -19.79 -6.35 0.69
N ASP A 103 -19.81 -5.47 1.69
CA ASP A 103 -20.57 -4.23 1.63
C ASP A 103 -19.86 -3.19 0.76
N SER A 104 -20.66 -2.35 0.12
CA SER A 104 -20.16 -1.19 -0.63
C SER A 104 -19.74 -0.10 0.35
N VAL A 105 -18.64 0.59 0.02
CA VAL A 105 -18.06 1.64 0.85
C VAL A 105 -17.72 2.85 0.00
N ARG A 106 -17.77 4.04 0.60
CA ARG A 106 -17.23 5.26 0.00
C ARG A 106 -16.01 5.72 0.80
N THR A 107 -14.85 5.73 0.15
CA THR A 107 -13.62 6.22 0.78
C THR A 107 -13.60 7.75 0.83
N LEU A 108 -12.81 8.33 1.74
CA LEU A 108 -12.62 9.79 1.80
C LEU A 108 -12.12 10.36 0.47
N THR A 109 -11.17 9.66 -0.19
CA THR A 109 -10.66 10.03 -1.51
C THR A 109 -11.75 10.02 -2.58
N ALA A 110 -12.62 8.99 -2.59
CA ALA A 110 -13.74 8.90 -3.53
C ALA A 110 -14.80 9.98 -3.25
N ASN A 111 -15.08 10.28 -1.98
CA ASN A 111 -16.05 11.32 -1.63
C ASN A 111 -15.60 12.70 -2.15
N ILE A 112 -14.33 13.04 -1.92
CA ILE A 112 -13.74 14.29 -2.44
C ILE A 112 -13.80 14.31 -3.97
N ALA A 113 -13.37 13.24 -4.63
CA ALA A 113 -13.32 13.19 -6.09
C ALA A 113 -14.69 13.28 -6.76
N LEU A 114 -15.73 12.66 -6.18
CA LEU A 114 -17.08 12.64 -6.76
C LEU A 114 -17.86 13.95 -6.48
N GLU A 115 -17.75 14.50 -5.28
CA GLU A 115 -18.62 15.60 -4.84
C GLU A 115 -18.00 16.99 -5.07
N MET A 116 -16.67 17.11 -5.15
CA MET A 116 -15.98 18.41 -5.29
C MET A 116 -16.39 19.18 -6.55
N SER A 117 -16.73 18.48 -7.64
CA SER A 117 -17.12 19.12 -8.90
C SER A 117 -18.47 19.83 -8.83
N TYR A 118 -19.37 19.41 -7.94
CA TYR A 118 -20.75 19.91 -7.87
C TYR A 118 -21.05 20.64 -6.55
N ALA A 119 -20.14 20.58 -5.58
CA ALA A 119 -20.30 21.20 -4.27
C ALA A 119 -20.24 22.73 -4.32
N THR A 120 -21.21 23.38 -3.67
CA THR A 120 -21.29 24.84 -3.52
C THR A 120 -21.47 25.25 -2.06
N GLY A 121 -21.02 26.46 -1.71
CA GLY A 121 -21.12 27.03 -0.36
C GLY A 121 -20.53 26.13 0.73
N MET A 122 -21.30 25.92 1.81
CA MET A 122 -20.90 25.16 3.00
C MET A 122 -20.44 23.72 2.69
N HIS A 123 -21.03 23.05 1.69
CA HIS A 123 -20.65 21.68 1.35
C HIS A 123 -19.24 21.61 0.74
N ARG A 124 -18.85 22.63 -0.04
CA ARG A 124 -17.49 22.73 -0.60
C ARG A 124 -16.47 22.95 0.52
N GLU A 125 -16.77 23.82 1.47
CA GLU A 125 -15.91 24.07 2.64
C GLU A 125 -15.72 22.79 3.48
N ALA A 126 -16.79 22.02 3.70
CA ALA A 126 -16.72 20.73 4.37
C ALA A 126 -15.83 19.73 3.62
N LEU A 127 -15.95 19.63 2.29
CA LEU A 127 -15.09 18.76 1.48
C LEU A 127 -13.61 19.18 1.57
N PHE A 128 -13.32 20.48 1.55
CA PHE A 128 -11.95 20.97 1.77
C PHE A 128 -11.42 20.59 3.17
N ALA A 129 -12.24 20.72 4.22
CA ALA A 129 -11.86 20.30 5.57
C ALA A 129 -11.56 18.80 5.63
N THR A 130 -12.37 17.94 4.98
CA THR A 130 -12.10 16.50 4.91
C THR A 130 -10.82 16.19 4.13
N GLY A 131 -10.50 16.97 3.10
CA GLY A 131 -9.24 16.86 2.37
C GLY A 131 -8.02 17.20 3.22
N VAL A 132 -8.12 18.22 4.08
CA VAL A 132 -7.05 18.56 5.04
C VAL A 132 -6.85 17.44 6.05
N ILE A 133 -7.93 16.86 6.58
CA ILE A 133 -7.87 15.71 7.50
C ILE A 133 -7.18 14.52 6.81
N LEU A 134 -7.59 14.20 5.58
CA LEU A 134 -6.99 13.13 4.79
C LEU A 134 -5.49 13.39 4.54
N PHE A 135 -5.11 14.62 4.21
CA PHE A 135 -3.71 15.01 4.04
C PHE A 135 -2.89 14.78 5.32
N ILE A 136 -3.41 15.18 6.48
CA ILE A 136 -2.77 14.96 7.78
C ILE A 136 -2.59 13.46 8.05
N ILE A 137 -3.61 12.64 7.78
CA ILE A 137 -3.54 11.17 7.95
C ILE A 137 -2.42 10.59 7.09
N ILE A 138 -2.35 10.97 5.81
CA ILE A 138 -1.33 10.50 4.88
C ILE A 138 0.06 10.95 5.33
N MET A 139 0.20 12.20 5.78
CA MET A 139 1.46 12.74 6.29
C MET A 139 1.95 11.97 7.52
N ILE A 140 1.06 11.66 8.47
CA ILE A 140 1.38 10.87 9.66
C ILE A 140 1.83 9.47 9.27
N LEU A 141 1.07 8.77 8.41
CA LEU A 141 1.42 7.43 7.95
C LEU A 141 2.79 7.41 7.26
N ASN A 142 3.05 8.35 6.35
CA ASN A 142 4.33 8.45 5.64
C ASN A 142 5.48 8.81 6.58
N SER A 143 5.24 9.66 7.59
CA SER A 143 6.26 10.04 8.57
C SER A 143 6.64 8.87 9.47
N ILE A 144 5.65 8.14 10.01
CA ILE A 144 5.88 6.92 10.80
C ILE A 144 6.65 5.90 9.98
N ALA A 145 6.24 5.68 8.73
CA ALA A 145 6.90 4.75 7.83
C ALA A 145 8.38 5.13 7.59
N SER A 146 8.65 6.42 7.36
CA SER A 146 10.01 6.94 7.17
C SER A 146 10.89 6.79 8.41
N VAL A 147 10.35 7.12 9.59
CA VAL A 147 11.07 6.98 10.88
C VAL A 147 11.35 5.51 11.20
N ALA A 148 10.40 4.61 10.93
CA ALA A 148 10.56 3.17 11.14
C ALA A 148 11.69 2.57 10.29
N ILE A 149 11.86 3.03 9.04
CA ILE A 149 12.98 2.63 8.18
C ILE A 149 14.29 3.17 8.76
N ARG A 150 14.36 4.46 9.11
CA ARG A 150 15.59 5.12 9.58
C ARG A 150 16.11 4.53 10.89
N SER A 151 15.23 4.24 11.84
CA SER A 151 15.58 3.64 13.15
C SER A 151 16.24 2.26 13.01
N ARG A 152 15.94 1.50 11.94
CA ARG A 152 16.56 0.19 11.68
C ARG A 152 17.96 0.25 11.05
N ASN A 153 18.35 1.38 10.46
CA ASN A 153 19.70 1.58 9.91
C ASN A 153 20.72 2.02 10.96
N VAL A 154 20.27 2.58 12.09
CA VAL A 154 21.18 3.09 13.16
C VAL A 154 21.61 1.98 14.15
N LYS A 155 20.93 0.83 14.16
CA LYS A 155 21.26 -0.32 15.04
C LYS A 155 22.22 -1.36 14.41
N LYS A 156 22.93 -1.03 13.34
CA LYS A 156 23.95 -1.89 12.74
C LYS A 156 25.30 -1.21 12.74
#